data_AF-A0A522RJV1-F1
#
_entry.id   AF-A0A522RJV1-F1
#
_cell.length_a   1.000
_cell.length_b   1.000
_cell.length_c   1.000
_cell.angle_alpha   90.00
_cell.angle_beta   90.00
_cell.angle_gamma   90.00
#
_symmetry.space_group_name_H-M   'P 1'
#
loop_
_entity.id
_entity.type
_entity.pdbx_description
1 polymer ?
#
loop_
_entity_poly.entity_id
_entity_poly.type
_entity_poly.pdbx_seq_one_letter_code
_entity_poly.pdbx_strand_id
1 'polypeptide(L)'
;MAHSNELFLARRQAAKAIAWPAKTLFLVNPDPVVRKKLKHLALVIAAAAAVFAITGSGGPVQGLIRSLEYRHMRPAMEAAMQSGNRAAGTWLALHYRKDYPDLLEQEADAGEPTAMFLIGRLMSRVDHPERAIRIDPSMSASQVKAKGFELMRRAAAAGNQDALKYLIQNGGL
;
A
#
# COMPACT_ATOMS: atom_id res chain seq x y z
N MET A 1 20.97 -45.31 33.29
CA MET A 1 20.69 -44.91 31.90
C MET A 1 19.99 -45.98 31.05
N ALA A 2 19.82 -47.24 31.50
CA ALA A 2 19.11 -48.29 30.74
C ALA A 2 17.56 -48.15 30.77
N HIS A 3 17.01 -47.67 31.89
CA HIS A 3 15.57 -47.65 32.15
C HIS A 3 14.76 -46.70 31.24
N SER A 4 15.40 -45.65 30.70
CA SER A 4 14.76 -44.69 29.79
C SER A 4 14.47 -45.29 28.41
N ASN A 5 15.32 -46.21 27.94
CA ASN A 5 15.15 -46.86 26.63
C ASN A 5 14.04 -47.90 26.67
N GLU A 6 13.91 -48.64 27.77
CA GLU A 6 12.82 -49.60 27.97
C GLU A 6 11.47 -48.89 28.08
N LEU A 7 11.39 -47.80 28.85
CA LEU A 7 10.19 -46.96 28.92
C LEU A 7 9.81 -46.37 27.55
N PHE A 8 10.80 -45.98 26.75
CA PHE A 8 10.57 -45.48 25.39
C PHE A 8 10.02 -46.57 24.47
N LEU A 9 10.57 -47.79 24.53
CA LEU A 9 10.11 -48.93 23.75
C LEU A 9 8.70 -49.38 24.17
N ALA A 10 8.42 -49.44 25.48
CA ALA A 10 7.11 -49.77 26.02
C ALA A 10 6.04 -48.76 25.59
N ARG A 11 6.35 -47.47 25.67
CA ARG A 11 5.45 -46.40 25.17
C ARG A 11 5.19 -46.52 23.66
N ARG A 12 6.20 -46.92 22.89
CA ARG A 12 6.09 -47.11 21.44
C ARG A 12 5.23 -48.33 21.07
N GLN A 13 5.33 -49.40 21.85
CA GLN A 13 4.48 -50.59 21.69
C GLN A 13 3.03 -50.30 22.09
N ALA A 14 2.82 -49.59 23.20
CA ALA A 14 1.49 -49.16 23.63
C ALA A 14 0.81 -48.24 22.60
N ALA A 15 1.55 -47.29 22.01
CA ALA A 15 1.02 -46.41 20.97
C ALA A 15 0.63 -47.13 19.67
N LYS A 16 1.29 -48.26 19.35
CA LYS A 16 0.96 -49.11 18.20
C LYS A 16 -0.29 -49.96 18.41
N ALA A 17 -0.63 -50.29 19.65
CA ALA A 17 -1.78 -51.13 19.99
C ALA A 17 -3.11 -50.35 20.01
N ILE A 18 -3.05 -49.02 19.99
CA ILE A 18 -4.24 -48.17 19.99
C ILE A 18 -4.83 -48.12 18.57
N ALA A 19 -6.07 -48.58 18.42
CA ALA A 19 -6.84 -48.44 17.18
C ALA A 19 -7.32 -46.99 17.03
N TRP A 20 -6.59 -46.20 16.25
CA TRP A 20 -6.89 -44.79 16.03
C TRP A 20 -8.03 -44.59 15.01
N PRO A 21 -8.97 -43.66 15.28
CA PRO A 21 -10.03 -43.34 14.32
C PRO A 21 -9.49 -42.55 13.13
N ALA A 22 -9.93 -42.91 11.92
CA ALA A 22 -9.41 -42.44 10.63
C ALA A 22 -9.41 -40.92 10.37
N LYS A 23 -10.05 -40.11 11.24
CA LYS A 23 -10.20 -38.65 11.07
C LYS A 23 -9.44 -37.81 12.10
N THR A 24 -8.44 -38.35 12.78
CA THR A 24 -7.62 -37.60 13.75
C THR A 24 -6.34 -37.05 13.12
N LEU A 25 -6.49 -36.13 12.18
CA LEU A 25 -5.36 -35.45 11.49
C LEU A 25 -4.52 -34.54 12.42
N PHE A 26 -5.09 -34.08 13.54
CA PHE A 26 -4.45 -33.09 14.41
C PHE A 26 -3.84 -33.64 15.70
N LEU A 27 -4.07 -34.91 16.04
CA LEU A 27 -3.44 -35.56 17.19
C LEU A 27 -2.41 -36.58 16.71
N VAL A 28 -1.22 -36.04 16.39
CA VAL A 28 0.07 -36.73 16.36
C VAL A 28 0.03 -38.13 15.72
N ASN A 29 -0.06 -38.17 14.38
CA ASN A 29 0.25 -39.38 13.62
C ASN A 29 1.68 -39.87 13.98
N PRO A 30 1.85 -41.10 14.51
CA PRO A 30 3.15 -41.64 14.91
C PRO A 30 4.02 -42.07 13.72
N ASP A 31 3.50 -42.01 12.48
CA ASP A 31 4.27 -42.34 11.29
C ASP A 31 5.37 -41.28 11.04
N PRO A 32 6.66 -41.63 11.16
CA PRO A 32 7.77 -40.70 10.96
C PRO A 32 7.81 -40.14 9.54
N VAL A 33 7.29 -40.87 8.55
CA VAL A 33 7.25 -40.43 7.15
C VAL A 33 6.24 -39.30 6.97
N VAL A 34 5.05 -39.44 7.56
CA VAL A 34 4.00 -38.42 7.50
C VAL A 34 4.42 -37.16 8.28
N ARG A 35 5.06 -37.33 9.45
CA ARG A 35 5.61 -36.20 10.22
C ARG A 35 6.72 -35.46 9.46
N LYS A 36 7.61 -36.18 8.76
CA LYS A 36 8.68 -35.56 7.95
C LYS A 36 8.12 -34.76 6.78
N LYS A 37 7.08 -35.29 6.11
CA LYS A 37 6.36 -34.59 5.03
C LYS A 37 5.64 -33.35 5.52
N LEU A 38 4.93 -33.42 6.66
CA LEU A 38 4.27 -32.27 7.29
C LEU A 38 5.26 -31.17 7.68
N LYS A 39 6.42 -31.54 8.25
CA LYS A 39 7.48 -30.58 8.57
C LYS A 39 8.06 -29.91 7.33
N HIS A 40 8.29 -30.67 6.25
CA HIS A 40 8.75 -30.10 4.98
C HIS A 40 7.70 -29.16 4.38
N LEU A 41 6.43 -29.56 4.39
CA LEU A 41 5.33 -28.72 3.90
C LEU A 41 5.25 -27.41 4.70
N ALA A 42 5.33 -27.48 6.04
CA ALA A 42 5.34 -26.30 6.90
C ALA A 42 6.55 -25.39 6.60
N LEU A 43 7.74 -25.96 6.37
CA LEU A 43 8.94 -25.20 6.01
C LEU A 43 8.80 -24.53 4.64
N VAL A 44 8.23 -25.21 3.64
CA VAL A 44 7.98 -24.65 2.31
C VAL A 44 6.96 -23.51 2.38
N ILE A 45 5.87 -23.68 3.15
CA ILE A 45 4.88 -22.61 3.36
C ILE A 45 5.53 -21.42 4.07
N ALA A 46 6.35 -21.65 5.10
CA ALA A 46 7.05 -20.59 5.80
C ALA A 46 8.04 -19.85 4.88
N ALA A 47 8.77 -20.57 4.03
CA ALA A 47 9.67 -19.97 3.05
C ALA A 47 8.91 -19.15 2.00
N ALA A 48 7.78 -19.66 1.49
CA ALA A 48 6.93 -18.93 0.55
C ALA A 48 6.34 -17.67 1.19
N ALA A 49 5.91 -17.74 2.45
CA ALA A 49 5.42 -16.59 3.20
C ALA A 49 6.53 -15.55 3.44
N ALA A 50 7.76 -15.99 3.72
CA ALA A 50 8.91 -15.10 3.87
C ALA A 50 9.27 -14.40 2.56
N VAL A 51 9.29 -15.13 1.44
CA VAL A 51 9.50 -14.55 0.11
C VAL A 51 8.39 -13.54 -0.21
N PHE A 52 7.12 -13.90 0.02
CA PHE A 52 6.01 -12.99 -0.20
C PHE A 52 6.06 -11.76 0.71
N ALA A 53 6.51 -11.87 1.96
CA ALA A 53 6.70 -10.72 2.84
C ALA A 53 7.82 -9.77 2.34
N ILE A 54 8.83 -10.31 1.65
CA ILE A 54 9.96 -9.55 1.11
C ILE A 54 9.62 -8.90 -0.24
N THR A 55 8.91 -9.61 -1.12
CA THR A 55 8.67 -9.22 -2.52
C THR A 55 7.23 -8.85 -2.84
N GLY A 56 6.29 -9.04 -1.89
CA GLY A 56 4.88 -8.70 -2.05
C GLY A 56 4.65 -7.19 -2.12
N SER A 57 3.43 -6.80 -2.48
CA SER A 57 3.02 -5.40 -2.59
C SER A 57 3.24 -4.65 -1.28
N GLY A 58 4.26 -3.79 -1.24
CA GLY A 58 4.65 -3.05 -0.04
C GLY A 58 5.79 -3.68 0.79
N GLY A 59 6.45 -4.73 0.29
CA GLY A 59 7.62 -5.32 0.92
C GLY A 59 8.88 -4.44 0.87
N PRO A 60 9.90 -4.74 1.69
CA PRO A 60 11.14 -3.95 1.79
C PRO A 60 11.91 -3.84 0.47
N VAL A 61 11.88 -4.88 -0.38
CA VAL A 61 12.53 -4.83 -1.71
C VAL A 61 11.82 -3.84 -2.62
N GLN A 62 10.49 -3.80 -2.61
CA GLN A 62 9.73 -2.87 -3.44
C GLN A 62 9.86 -1.43 -2.94
N GLY A 63 9.95 -1.22 -1.62
CA GLY A 63 10.30 0.08 -1.04
C GLY A 63 11.69 0.56 -1.48
N LEU A 64 12.66 -0.35 -1.53
CA LEU A 64 14.01 -0.06 -2.00
C LEU A 64 14.04 0.28 -3.50
N ILE A 65 13.35 -0.50 -4.35
CA ILE A 65 13.22 -0.22 -5.79
C ILE A 65 12.58 1.15 -6.01
N ARG A 66 11.48 1.42 -5.34
CA ARG A 66 10.77 2.70 -5.43
C ARG A 66 11.66 3.87 -4.97
N SER A 67 12.48 3.68 -3.94
CA SER A 67 13.45 4.70 -3.49
C SER A 67 14.55 5.00 -4.51
N LEU A 68 15.02 3.97 -5.23
CA LEU A 68 16.02 4.13 -6.30
C LEU A 68 15.40 4.80 -7.52
N GLU A 69 14.20 4.40 -7.89
CA GLU A 69 13.42 4.98 -8.98
C GLU A 69 13.16 6.47 -8.74
N TYR A 70 12.76 6.85 -7.52
CA TYR A 70 12.59 8.26 -7.15
C TYR A 70 13.88 9.09 -7.29
N ARG A 71 15.02 8.56 -6.82
CA ARG A 71 16.32 9.27 -6.96
C ARG A 71 16.70 9.53 -8.42
N HIS A 72 16.39 8.61 -9.32
CA HIS A 72 16.70 8.78 -10.74
C HIS A 72 15.66 9.60 -11.51
N MET A 73 14.38 9.53 -11.12
CA MET A 73 13.32 10.28 -11.76
C MET A 73 13.35 11.77 -11.43
N ARG A 74 13.80 12.16 -10.23
CA ARG A 74 13.86 13.57 -9.82
C ARG A 74 14.53 14.49 -10.87
N PRO A 75 15.79 14.27 -11.29
CA PRO A 75 16.43 15.17 -12.27
C PRO A 75 15.73 15.16 -13.62
N ALA A 76 15.17 14.02 -14.05
CA ALA A 76 14.40 13.94 -15.29
C ALA A 76 13.09 14.73 -15.22
N MET A 77 12.40 14.67 -14.07
CA MET A 77 11.16 15.42 -13.83
C MET A 77 11.43 16.91 -13.66
N GLU A 78 12.55 17.29 -13.04
CA GLU A 78 12.99 18.69 -12.96
C GLU A 78 13.27 19.25 -14.35
N ALA A 79 13.98 18.51 -15.20
CA ALA A 79 14.22 18.88 -16.59
C ALA A 79 12.92 18.98 -17.40
N ALA A 80 12.00 18.01 -17.23
CA ALA A 80 10.70 18.02 -17.91
C ALA A 80 9.83 19.20 -17.46
N MET A 81 9.85 19.53 -16.16
CA MET A 81 9.17 20.71 -15.62
C MET A 81 9.75 21.99 -16.21
N GLN A 82 11.07 22.12 -16.28
CA GLN A 82 11.75 23.25 -16.92
C GLN A 82 11.42 23.37 -18.40
N SER A 83 11.15 22.26 -19.09
CA SER A 83 10.67 22.26 -20.49
C SER A 83 9.17 22.54 -20.63
N GLY A 84 8.46 22.86 -19.53
CA GLY A 84 7.04 23.21 -19.53
C GLY A 84 6.08 22.04 -19.30
N ASN A 85 6.57 20.85 -18.95
CA ASN A 85 5.72 19.72 -18.60
C ASN A 85 5.18 19.86 -17.17
N ARG A 86 3.95 20.34 -17.07
CA ARG A 86 3.24 20.54 -15.80
C ARG A 86 2.96 19.27 -15.01
N ALA A 87 2.75 18.14 -15.68
CA ALA A 87 2.56 16.86 -15.01
C ALA A 87 3.83 16.42 -14.25
N ALA A 88 5.02 16.81 -14.75
CA ALA A 88 6.27 16.61 -14.04
C ALA A 88 6.36 17.50 -12.78
N GLY A 89 5.85 18.74 -12.85
CA GLY A 89 5.69 19.62 -11.69
C GLY A 89 4.77 19.00 -10.63
N THR A 90 3.61 18.49 -11.02
CA THR A 90 2.68 17.78 -10.12
C THR A 90 3.34 16.55 -9.49
N TRP A 91 4.09 15.77 -10.27
CA TRP A 91 4.83 14.62 -9.76
C TRP A 91 5.90 15.02 -8.72
N LEU A 92 6.67 16.07 -8.99
CA LEU A 92 7.67 16.60 -8.07
C LEU A 92 7.04 17.10 -6.77
N ALA A 93 5.92 17.82 -6.85
CA ALA A 93 5.22 18.34 -5.69
C ALA A 93 4.70 17.22 -4.77
N LEU A 94 4.31 16.07 -5.32
CA LEU A 94 3.83 14.92 -4.55
C LEU A 94 4.95 14.16 -3.85
N HIS A 95 6.09 13.97 -4.51
CA HIS A 95 7.18 13.14 -4.02
C HIS A 95 8.23 13.93 -3.23
N TYR A 96 8.37 15.22 -3.51
CA TYR A 96 9.38 16.12 -2.94
C TYR A 96 8.74 17.39 -2.35
N ARG A 97 7.62 17.25 -1.65
CA ARG A 97 6.85 18.37 -1.07
C ARG A 97 7.68 19.34 -0.23
N LYS A 98 8.70 18.86 0.48
CA LYS A 98 9.59 19.73 1.29
C LYS A 98 10.41 20.69 0.42
N ASP A 99 10.81 20.22 -0.76
CA ASP A 99 11.63 20.98 -1.70
C ASP A 99 10.74 21.88 -2.59
N TYR A 100 9.48 21.48 -2.79
CA TYR A 100 8.50 22.15 -3.65
C TYR A 100 7.14 22.35 -2.95
N PRO A 101 7.05 23.19 -1.90
CA PRO A 101 5.86 23.27 -1.05
C PRO A 101 4.63 23.89 -1.73
N ASP A 102 4.83 24.87 -2.60
CA ASP A 102 3.75 25.60 -3.29
C ASP A 102 3.51 25.10 -4.72
N LEU A 103 4.34 24.17 -5.21
CA LEU A 103 4.31 23.75 -6.62
C LEU A 103 3.00 23.08 -7.00
N LEU A 104 2.39 22.29 -6.11
CA LEU A 104 1.11 21.64 -6.39
C LEU A 104 -0.01 22.68 -6.61
N GLU A 105 0.00 23.76 -5.83
CA GLU A 105 -0.95 24.87 -5.97
C GLU A 105 -0.73 25.62 -7.27
N GLN A 106 0.53 25.92 -7.60
CA GLN A 106 0.88 26.56 -8.87
C GLN A 106 0.41 25.74 -10.07
N GLU A 107 0.62 24.42 -10.06
CA GLU A 107 0.18 23.56 -11.18
C GLU A 107 -1.34 23.47 -11.27
N ALA A 108 -2.05 23.44 -10.13
CA ALA A 108 -3.50 23.48 -10.10
C ALA A 108 -4.05 24.82 -10.63
N ASP A 109 -3.49 25.94 -10.17
CA ASP A 109 -3.85 27.28 -10.63
C ASP A 109 -3.55 27.47 -12.12
N ALA A 110 -2.48 26.83 -12.60
CA ALA A 110 -2.08 26.88 -14.00
C ALA A 110 -3.04 26.10 -14.91
N GLY A 111 -3.83 25.15 -14.41
CA GLY A 111 -4.72 24.35 -15.25
C GLY A 111 -4.47 22.85 -15.23
N GLU A 112 -3.46 22.36 -14.49
CA GLU A 112 -3.07 20.94 -14.59
C GLU A 112 -4.16 20.05 -13.95
N PRO A 113 -4.79 19.16 -14.73
CA PRO A 113 -5.97 18.43 -14.27
C PRO A 113 -5.70 17.54 -13.05
N THR A 114 -4.50 16.97 -12.95
CA THR A 114 -4.12 16.09 -11.84
C THR A 114 -3.93 16.88 -10.54
N ALA A 115 -3.25 18.02 -10.59
CA ALA A 115 -3.05 18.93 -9.47
C ALA A 115 -4.39 19.46 -8.95
N MET A 116 -5.27 19.90 -9.85
CA MET A 116 -6.63 20.32 -9.48
C MET A 116 -7.40 19.21 -8.75
N PHE A 117 -7.36 17.99 -9.27
CA PHE A 117 -8.01 16.85 -8.61
C PHE A 117 -7.44 16.58 -7.22
N LEU A 118 -6.12 16.61 -7.07
CA LEU A 118 -5.44 16.29 -5.81
C LEU A 118 -5.73 17.35 -4.74
N ILE A 119 -5.63 18.64 -5.09
CA ILE A 119 -6.02 19.74 -4.20
C ILE A 119 -7.50 19.65 -3.86
N GLY A 120 -8.35 19.45 -4.87
CA GLY A 120 -9.79 19.31 -4.68
C GLY A 120 -10.12 18.19 -3.68
N ARG A 121 -9.42 17.06 -3.80
CA ARG A 121 -9.59 15.90 -2.92
C ARG A 121 -9.14 16.18 -1.49
N LEU A 122 -7.99 16.84 -1.33
CA LEU A 122 -7.50 17.26 -0.01
C LEU A 122 -8.54 18.17 0.68
N MET A 123 -9.03 19.19 -0.03
CA MET A 123 -10.04 20.13 0.48
C MET A 123 -11.37 19.46 0.82
N SER A 124 -11.76 18.40 0.09
CA SER A 124 -13.04 17.73 0.30
C SER A 124 -13.07 16.69 1.43
N ARG A 125 -11.92 16.13 1.80
CA ARG A 125 -11.82 14.94 2.68
C ARG A 125 -11.16 15.19 4.02
N VAL A 126 -10.18 16.08 4.09
CA VAL A 126 -9.34 16.22 5.28
C VAL A 126 -10.01 17.22 6.23
N ASP A 127 -10.03 16.92 7.53
CA ASP A 127 -10.56 17.85 8.55
C ASP A 127 -9.67 19.11 8.70
N HIS A 128 -8.40 19.00 8.27
CA HIS A 128 -7.36 20.03 8.30
C HIS A 128 -6.57 20.12 6.99
N PRO A 129 -7.20 20.50 5.86
CA PRO A 129 -6.52 20.58 4.57
C PRO A 129 -5.43 21.66 4.52
N GLU A 130 -5.46 22.64 5.43
CA GLU A 130 -4.44 23.68 5.62
C GLU A 130 -3.04 23.14 5.98
N ARG A 131 -2.95 21.89 6.46
CA ARG A 131 -1.66 21.22 6.71
C ARG A 131 -0.99 20.77 5.41
N ALA A 132 -1.76 20.62 4.35
CA ALA A 132 -1.32 20.10 3.07
C ALA A 132 -1.13 21.20 2.01
N ILE A 133 -2.01 22.20 2.04
CA ILE A 133 -2.13 23.25 1.04
C ILE A 133 -2.49 24.58 1.72
N ARG A 134 -2.21 25.71 1.09
CA ARG A 134 -2.59 27.03 1.58
C ARG A 134 -4.07 27.23 1.31
N ILE A 135 -4.78 27.59 2.37
CA ILE A 135 -6.21 27.88 2.32
C ILE A 135 -6.41 29.26 2.89
N ASP A 136 -7.29 30.02 2.27
CA ASP A 136 -7.69 31.31 2.79
C ASP A 136 -8.29 31.13 4.20
N PRO A 137 -7.69 31.71 5.25
CA PRO A 137 -8.15 31.55 6.63
C PRO A 137 -9.58 32.05 6.86
N SER A 138 -10.12 32.88 5.96
CA SER A 138 -11.48 33.39 6.04
C SER A 138 -12.55 32.39 5.56
N MET A 139 -12.14 31.31 4.88
CA MET A 139 -13.09 30.32 4.36
C MET A 139 -13.60 29.38 5.45
N SER A 140 -14.91 29.17 5.49
CA SER A 140 -15.51 28.14 6.31
C SER A 140 -15.21 26.74 5.76
N ALA A 141 -15.30 25.71 6.61
CA ALA A 141 -15.11 24.32 6.19
C ALA A 141 -16.03 23.90 5.02
N SER A 142 -17.26 24.42 4.97
CA SER A 142 -18.18 24.16 3.86
C SER A 142 -17.74 24.85 2.56
N GLN A 143 -17.21 26.07 2.64
CA GLN A 143 -16.64 26.78 1.49
C GLN A 143 -15.37 26.10 0.97
N VAL A 144 -14.50 25.62 1.87
CA VAL A 144 -13.31 24.84 1.51
C VAL A 144 -13.72 23.58 0.76
N LYS A 145 -14.68 22.82 1.29
CA LYS A 145 -15.20 21.62 0.65
C LYS A 145 -15.84 21.92 -0.72
N ALA A 146 -16.62 22.99 -0.83
CA ALA A 146 -17.25 23.42 -2.09
C ALA A 146 -16.21 23.80 -3.15
N LYS A 147 -15.19 24.58 -2.78
CA LYS A 147 -14.05 24.92 -3.65
C LYS A 147 -13.29 23.65 -4.07
N GLY A 148 -13.15 22.67 -3.16
CA GLY A 148 -12.57 21.38 -3.47
C GLY A 148 -13.34 20.62 -4.57
N PHE A 149 -14.67 20.54 -4.46
CA PHE A 149 -15.51 19.94 -5.51
C PHE A 149 -15.51 20.72 -6.81
N GLU A 150 -15.40 22.05 -6.76
CA GLU A 150 -15.26 22.88 -7.96
C GLU A 150 -13.96 22.55 -8.71
N LEU A 151 -12.83 22.46 -8.01
CA LEU A 151 -11.55 22.05 -8.60
C LEU A 151 -11.64 20.66 -9.24
N MET A 152 -12.31 19.71 -8.59
CA MET A 152 -12.54 18.39 -9.18
C MET A 152 -13.41 18.45 -10.45
N ARG A 153 -14.45 19.29 -10.49
CA ARG A 153 -15.28 19.47 -11.68
C ARG A 153 -14.46 20.05 -12.84
N ARG A 154 -13.60 21.03 -12.56
CA ARG A 154 -12.66 21.58 -13.54
C ARG A 154 -11.65 20.53 -14.02
N ALA A 155 -11.09 19.73 -13.11
CA ALA A 155 -10.21 18.61 -13.45
C ALA A 155 -10.90 17.59 -14.37
N ALA A 156 -12.14 17.21 -14.04
CA ALA A 156 -12.92 16.28 -14.85
C ALA A 156 -13.22 16.86 -16.24
N ALA A 157 -13.60 18.15 -16.31
CA ALA A 157 -13.81 18.85 -17.58
C ALA A 157 -12.53 18.93 -18.43
N ALA A 158 -11.37 19.00 -17.79
CA ALA A 158 -10.06 18.96 -18.45
C ALA A 158 -9.55 17.53 -18.76
N GLY A 159 -10.39 16.50 -18.57
CA GLY A 159 -10.09 15.12 -18.97
C GLY A 159 -9.54 14.22 -17.86
N ASN A 160 -9.53 14.66 -16.60
CA ASN A 160 -9.10 13.82 -15.49
C ASN A 160 -10.18 12.78 -15.13
N GLN A 161 -9.93 11.52 -15.49
CA GLN A 161 -10.87 10.41 -15.25
C GLN A 161 -11.05 10.09 -13.76
N ASP A 162 -10.02 10.25 -12.94
CA ASP A 162 -10.11 10.02 -11.50
C ASP A 162 -11.01 11.05 -10.83
N ALA A 163 -10.94 12.31 -11.26
CA ALA A 163 -11.83 13.37 -10.81
C ALA A 163 -13.29 13.06 -11.18
N LEU A 164 -13.55 12.66 -12.43
CA LEU A 164 -14.89 12.28 -12.88
C LEU A 164 -15.45 11.12 -12.05
N LYS A 165 -14.66 10.04 -11.90
CA LYS A 165 -15.04 8.86 -11.11
C LYS A 165 -15.32 9.25 -9.66
N TYR A 166 -14.50 10.11 -9.07
CA TYR A 166 -14.68 10.57 -7.71
C TYR A 166 -15.99 11.35 -7.54
N LEU A 167 -16.31 12.27 -8.46
CA LEU A 167 -17.53 13.07 -8.40
C LEU A 167 -18.79 12.20 -8.49
N ILE A 168 -18.79 11.20 -9.39
CA ILE A 168 -19.89 10.22 -9.52
C ILE A 168 -20.11 9.47 -8.20
N GLN A 169 -19.03 9.02 -7.56
CA GLN A 169 -19.11 8.23 -6.33
C GLN A 169 -19.56 9.03 -5.10
N ASN A 170 -19.32 10.33 -5.08
CA ASN A 170 -19.55 11.18 -3.91
C ASN A 170 -20.68 12.21 -4.11
N GLY A 171 -21.50 12.04 -5.16
CA GLY A 171 -22.65 12.92 -5.44
C GLY A 171 -22.27 14.36 -5.77
N GLY A 172 -21.11 14.57 -6.40
CA GLY A 172 -20.56 15.89 -6.71
C GLY A 172 -20.86 16.41 -8.12
N LEU A 173 -21.76 15.75 -8.85
CA LEU A 173 -22.24 16.16 -10.18
C LEU A 173 -23.51 17.01 -10.06
#